data_AF-A0A1I7GKP0-F1
#
_entry.id   AF-A0A1I7GKP0-F1
#
_cell.length_a   1.000
_cell.length_b   1.000
_cell.length_c   1.000
_cell.angle_alpha   90.00
_cell.angle_beta   90.00
_cell.angle_gamma   90.00
#
_symmetry.space_group_name_H-M   'P 1'
#
loop_
_entity.id
_entity.type
_entity.pdbx_description
1 polymer ?
#
loop_
_entity_poly.entity_id
_entity_poly.type
_entity_poly.pdbx_seq_one_letter_code
_entity_poly.pdbx_strand_id
1 'polypeptide(L)' 'MKIVRSFFCCIAFLIIIIGVFMLINGSLEMYPTSEQIEKSRITGLLFIIVGMIAAFLLIKRKR' A
#
# COMPACT_ATOMS: atom_id res chain seq x y z
N MET A 1 -5.55 16.63 -17.62
CA MET A 1 -5.36 15.95 -16.32
C MET A 1 -4.95 14.46 -16.40
N LYS A 2 -4.50 13.93 -17.57
CA LYS A 2 -4.08 12.50 -17.68
C LYS A 2 -2.79 12.17 -16.92
N ILE A 3 -1.86 13.13 -16.85
CA ILE A 3 -0.58 13.02 -16.12
C ILE A 3 -0.83 12.93 -14.61
N VAL A 4 -1.61 13.86 -14.06
CA VAL A 4 -1.99 13.86 -12.63
C VAL A 4 -2.64 12.52 -12.22
N ARG A 5 -3.53 11.98 -13.07
CA ARG A 5 -4.15 10.68 -12.77
C ARG A 5 -3.16 9.52 -12.84
N SER A 6 -2.24 9.52 -13.80
CA SER A 6 -1.19 8.49 -13.88
C SER A 6 -0.28 8.56 -12.66
N PHE A 7 0.08 9.77 -12.22
CA PHE A 7 0.85 9.99 -11.00
C PHE A 7 0.16 9.39 -9.77
N PHE A 8 -1.13 9.67 -9.56
CA PHE A 8 -1.89 9.07 -8.46
C PHE A 8 -2.03 7.55 -8.59
N CYS A 9 -2.12 7.02 -9.81
CA CYS A 9 -2.17 5.58 -10.04
C CYS A 9 -0.84 4.90 -9.68
N CYS A 10 0.29 5.55 -10.01
CA CYS A 10 1.62 5.10 -9.60
C CYS A 10 1.77 5.12 -8.07
N ILE A 11 1.29 6.17 -7.40
CA ILE A 11 1.30 6.24 -5.93
C ILE A 11 0.47 5.10 -5.33
N ALA A 12 -0.75 4.87 -5.83
CA ALA A 12 -1.59 3.78 -5.35
C ALA A 12 -0.90 2.42 -5.50
N PHE A 13 -0.18 2.20 -6.61
CA PHE A 13 0.59 0.98 -6.82
C PHE A 13 1.78 0.85 -5.85
N LEU A 14 2.52 1.93 -5.59
CA LEU A 14 3.61 1.94 -4.61
C LEU A 14 3.10 1.61 -3.20
N ILE A 15 1.95 2.14 -2.80
CA ILE A 15 1.33 1.83 -1.50
C ILE A 15 1.04 0.33 -1.38
N ILE A 16 0.52 -0.31 -2.45
CA ILE A 16 0.29 -1.76 -2.46
C ILE A 16 1.61 -2.51 -2.29
N ILE A 17 2.67 -2.14 -3.03
CA ILE A 17 3.99 -2.80 -2.91
C ILE A 17 4.52 -2.70 -1.48
N ILE A 18 4.47 -1.51 -0.88
CA ILE A 18 4.91 -1.29 0.51
C ILE A 18 4.08 -2.16 1.46
N GLY A 19 2.77 -2.21 1.27
CA GLY A 19 1.90 -3.06 2.09
C GLY A 19 2.24 -4.54 1.99
N VAL A 20 2.49 -5.06 0.78
CA VAL A 20 2.95 -6.44 0.56
C VAL A 20 4.30 -6.69 1.23
N PHE A 21 5.24 -5.76 1.10
CA PHE A 21 6.55 -5.87 1.73
C PHE A 21 6.45 -5.97 3.26
N MET A 22 5.63 -5.11 3.89
CA MET A 22 5.40 -5.14 5.34
C MET A 22 4.69 -6.42 5.77
N LEU A 23 3.78 -6.95 4.95
CA LEU A 23 3.08 -8.20 5.24
C LEU A 23 4.03 -9.41 5.30
N ILE A 24 4.99 -9.47 4.36
CA ILE A 24 5.97 -10.57 4.26
C ILE A 24 7.07 -10.41 5.31
N ASN A 25 7.71 -9.24 5.36
CA ASN A 25 8.90 -9.01 6.18
C ASN A 25 8.58 -8.58 7.62
N GLY A 26 7.33 -8.25 7.92
CA GLY A 26 6.93 -7.78 9.24
C GLY A 26 7.18 -6.29 9.38
N SER A 27 8.41 -5.89 9.71
CA SER A 27 8.75 -4.50 10.05
C SER A 27 9.86 -3.95 9.14
N LEU A 28 9.92 -2.61 9.04
CA LEU A 28 11.01 -1.88 8.39
C LEU A 28 12.18 -1.59 9.34
N GLU A 29 12.02 -1.89 10.63
CA GLU A 29 13.07 -1.72 11.63
C GLU A 29 14.12 -2.83 11.54
N MET A 30 15.36 -2.51 11.91
CA MET A 30 16.49 -3.45 11.86
C MET A 30 16.35 -4.58 12.91
N TYR A 31 15.76 -4.29 14.07
CA TYR A 31 15.56 -5.23 15.18
C TYR A 31 14.15 -5.09 15.78
N PRO A 32 13.11 -5.54 15.05
CA PRO A 32 11.73 -5.36 15.49
C PRO A 32 11.35 -6.37 16.58
N THR A 33 10.57 -5.93 17.55
CA THR A 33 9.91 -6.83 18.51
C THR A 33 8.80 -7.63 17.82
N SER A 34 8.40 -8.77 18.42
CA SER A 34 7.29 -9.59 17.92
C SER A 34 5.99 -8.81 17.79
N GLU A 35 5.71 -7.91 18.74
CA GLU A 35 4.51 -7.05 18.71
C GLU A 35 4.56 -6.05 17.56
N GLN A 36 5.73 -5.47 17.26
CA GLN A 36 5.89 -4.57 16.12
C GLN A 36 5.71 -5.31 14.79
N ILE A 37 6.22 -6.53 14.66
CA ILE A 37 6.03 -7.36 13.47
C ILE A 37 4.53 -7.59 13.19
N GLU A 38 3.77 -7.96 14.23
CA GLU A 38 2.34 -8.23 14.08
C GLU A 38 1.56 -6.96 13.70
N LYS A 39 1.83 -5.84 14.37
CA LYS A 39 1.23 -4.54 14.03
C LYS A 39 1.58 -4.11 12.62
N SER A 40 2.85 -4.22 12.22
CA SER A 40 3.29 -3.82 10.88
C SER A 40 2.69 -4.71 9.78
N ARG A 41 2.42 -6.00 10.04
CA ARG A 41 1.65 -6.85 9.10
C ARG A 41 0.21 -6.36 8.94
N ILE A 42 -0.45 -6.01 10.04
CA ILE A 42 -1.81 -5.44 10.00
C ILE A 42 -1.81 -4.12 9.23
N THR A 43 -0.84 -3.24 9.49
CA THR A 43 -0.66 -1.99 8.74
C THR A 43 -0.41 -2.26 7.25
N GLY A 44 0.41 -3.25 6.92
CA GLY A 44 0.67 -3.65 5.55
C GLY A 44 -0.60 -4.11 4.83
N LEU A 45 -1.45 -4.88 5.51
CA LEU A 45 -2.75 -5.30 4.99
C LEU A 45 -3.68 -4.10 4.72
N LEU A 46 -3.71 -3.12 5.63
CA LEU A 46 -4.46 -1.88 5.44
C LEU A 46 -3.94 -1.07 4.23
N PHE A 47 -2.63 -0.98 4.04
CA PHE A 47 -2.04 -0.33 2.88
C PHE A 47 -2.44 -1.00 1.57
N ILE A 48 -2.44 -2.34 1.50
CA ILE A 48 -2.91 -3.07 0.32
C ILE A 48 -4.38 -2.71 0.02
N ILE A 49 -5.25 -2.73 1.04
CA ILE A 49 -6.68 -2.42 0.87
C ILE A 49 -6.86 -0.98 0.35
N VAL A 50 -6.24 0.00 1.01
CA VAL A 50 -6.34 1.42 0.63
C VAL A 50 -5.78 1.64 -0.78
N GLY A 51 -4.64 1.06 -1.10
CA GLY A 51 -4.03 1.14 -2.42
C GLY A 51 -4.92 0.56 -3.52
N MET A 52 -5.56 -0.59 -3.27
CA MET A 52 -6.52 -1.18 -4.22
C MET A 52 -7.76 -0.31 -4.41
N ILE A 53 -8.34 0.23 -3.34
CA ILE A 53 -9.50 1.13 -3.41
C ILE A 53 -9.14 2.40 -4.20
N ALA A 54 -7.99 3.01 -3.91
CA ALA A 54 -7.51 4.19 -4.61
C ALA A 54 -7.31 3.93 -6.11
N ALA A 55 -6.64 2.82 -6.46
CA ALA A 55 -6.46 2.40 -7.85
C ALA A 55 -7.80 2.16 -8.55
N PHE A 56 -8.73 1.47 -7.89
CA PHE A 56 -10.07 1.20 -8.43
C PHE A 56 -10.84 2.50 -8.69
N LEU A 57 -10.87 3.45 -7.75
CA LEU A 57 -11.55 4.73 -7.92
C LEU A 57 -10.96 5.54 -9.08
N LEU A 58 -9.63 5.57 -9.21
CA LEU A 58 -8.94 6.26 -10.31
C LEU A 58 -9.24 5.63 -11.68
N ILE A 59 -9.39 4.31 -11.74
CA ILE A 59 -9.76 3.58 -12.95
C ILE A 59 -11.26 3.76 -13.25
N LYS A 60 -12.15 3.65 -12.26
CA LYS A 60 -13.60 3.78 -12.47
C LYS A 60 -13.98 5.15 -13.01
N ARG A 61 -13.33 6.22 -12.54
CA ARG A 61 -13.50 7.60 -13.03
C ARG A 61 -13.03 7.80 -14.49
N LYS A 62 -12.47 6.76 -15.14
CA LYS A 62 -12.11 6.75 -16.57
C LYS A 62 -13.26 6.28 -17.48
N ARG A 63 -14.16 5.44 -16.97
CA ARG A 63 -15.36 4.98 -17.70
C ARG A 63 -16.47 6.00 -17.52
#